data_AF-A0A817N6R4-F1
#
_entry.id   AF-A0A817N6R4-F1
#
_cell.length_a   1.000
_cell.length_b   1.000
_cell.length_c   1.000
_cell.angle_alpha   90.00
_cell.angle_beta   90.00
_cell.angle_gamma   90.00
#
_symmetry.space_group_name_H-M   'P 1'
#
loop_
_entity.id
_entity.type
_entity.pdbx_description
1 polymer ?
#
loop_
_entity_poly.entity_id
_entity_poly.type
_entity_poly.pdbx_seq_one_letter_code
_entity_poly.pdbx_strand_id
1 'polypeptide(L)'
;RLLEQLNLILKWHNSQGLSDTYVTCIYSIQKHYSLIADKTVMNKLIFGLKKMYGDIKIECLESLIANITEFDSAYLELRAAGILDILIHK
;
A
#
# COMPACT_ATOMS: atom_id res chain seq x y z
N ARG A 1 -2.60 0.56 -19.49
CA ARG A 1 -2.11 1.95 -19.70
C ARG A 1 -1.74 2.67 -18.40
N LEU A 2 -2.67 3.01 -17.50
CA LEU A 2 -2.36 3.72 -16.24
C LEU A 2 -1.48 2.88 -15.28
N LEU A 3 -1.81 1.59 -15.11
CA LEU A 3 -1.00 0.63 -14.35
C LEU A 3 0.41 0.41 -14.93
N GLU A 4 0.57 0.49 -16.25
CA GLU A 4 1.90 0.36 -16.89
C GLU A 4 2.73 1.61 -16.65
N GLN A 5 2.13 2.80 -16.78
CA GLN A 5 2.78 4.07 -16.46
C GLN A 5 3.17 4.13 -14.98
N LEU A 6 2.27 3.69 -14.09
CA LEU A 6 2.54 3.54 -12.66
C LEU A 6 3.72 2.61 -12.44
N ASN A 7 3.73 1.43 -13.05
CA ASN A 7 4.83 0.48 -12.92
C ASN A 7 6.16 1.02 -13.45
N LEU A 8 6.15 1.86 -14.49
CA LEU A 8 7.35 2.54 -14.99
C LEU A 8 7.88 3.57 -14.00
N ILE A 9 6.98 4.41 -13.44
CA ILE A 9 7.33 5.40 -12.41
C ILE A 9 7.89 4.70 -11.17
N LEU A 10 7.23 3.64 -10.72
CA LEU A 10 7.65 2.86 -9.55
C LEU A 10 8.97 2.11 -9.79
N LYS A 11 9.21 1.58 -11.00
CA LYS A 11 10.51 0.97 -11.38
C LYS A 11 11.64 1.99 -11.39
N TRP A 12 11.41 3.15 -12.03
CA TRP A 12 12.37 4.23 -12.06
C TRP A 12 12.68 4.71 -10.64
N HIS A 13 11.67 4.82 -9.80
CA HIS A 13 11.82 5.27 -8.43
C HIS A 13 12.53 4.25 -7.51
N ASN A 14 12.20 2.95 -7.62
CA ASN A 14 12.93 1.90 -6.89
C ASN A 14 14.43 1.88 -7.23
N SER A 15 14.82 2.32 -8.43
CA SER A 15 16.23 2.47 -8.80
C SER A 15 16.96 3.60 -8.03
N GLN A 16 16.21 4.50 -7.39
CA GLN A 16 16.73 5.61 -6.58
C GLN A 16 16.93 5.25 -5.09
N GLY A 17 16.60 4.02 -4.66
CA GLY A 17 16.84 3.56 -3.29
C GLY A 17 15.90 4.14 -2.21
N LEU A 18 14.83 4.81 -2.62
CA LEU A 18 13.84 5.42 -1.75
C LEU A 18 12.73 4.38 -1.42
N SER A 19 12.79 3.75 -0.24
CA SER A 19 11.85 2.70 0.17
C SER A 19 10.45 3.19 0.50
N ASP A 20 10.31 4.48 0.81
CA ASP A 20 9.13 5.00 1.52
C ASP A 20 8.10 5.63 0.58
N THR A 21 8.49 5.96 -0.66
CA THR A 21 7.65 6.73 -1.58
C THR A 21 6.61 5.88 -2.32
N TYR A 22 6.74 4.53 -2.35
CA TYR A 22 5.78 3.66 -3.01
C TYR A 22 4.36 3.89 -2.46
N VAL A 23 4.23 3.90 -1.13
CA VAL A 23 2.96 4.11 -0.43
C VAL A 23 2.40 5.48 -0.76
N THR A 24 3.22 6.52 -0.58
CA THR A 24 2.79 7.90 -0.81
C THR A 24 2.36 8.12 -2.26
N CYS A 25 3.00 7.48 -3.24
CA CYS A 25 2.57 7.52 -4.63
C CYS A 25 1.20 6.84 -4.82
N ILE A 26 1.02 5.63 -4.28
CA ILE A 26 -0.26 4.91 -4.39
C ILE A 26 -1.37 5.72 -3.71
N TYR A 27 -1.13 6.17 -2.48
CA TYR A 27 -2.03 7.00 -1.70
C TYR A 27 -2.44 8.27 -2.45
N SER A 28 -1.47 9.03 -2.96
CA SER A 28 -1.72 10.26 -3.72
C SER A 28 -2.54 10.01 -5.00
N ILE A 29 -2.34 8.87 -5.66
CA ILE A 29 -3.11 8.52 -6.87
C ILE A 29 -4.53 8.12 -6.50
N GLN A 30 -4.71 7.34 -5.44
CA GLN A 30 -6.03 6.91 -4.97
C GLN A 30 -6.90 8.07 -4.46
N LYS A 31 -6.29 9.22 -4.11
CA LYS A 31 -7.05 10.46 -3.84
C LYS A 31 -7.77 11.05 -5.05
N HIS A 32 -7.27 10.78 -6.25
CA HIS A 32 -7.74 11.41 -7.49
C HIS A 32 -8.31 10.43 -8.52
N TYR A 33 -8.02 9.13 -8.37
CA TYR A 33 -8.41 8.09 -9.31
C TYR A 33 -9.14 6.94 -8.60
N SER A 34 -9.88 6.17 -9.39
CA SER A 34 -10.59 4.97 -8.93
C SER A 34 -9.65 3.96 -8.25
N LEU A 35 -10.26 3.13 -7.41
CA LEU A 35 -9.62 2.06 -6.62
C LEU A 35 -8.57 1.26 -7.41
N ILE A 36 -7.37 1.15 -6.83
CA ILE A 36 -6.30 0.29 -7.33
C ILE A 36 -6.35 -1.01 -6.52
N ALA A 37 -7.31 -1.88 -6.85
CA ALA A 37 -7.49 -3.19 -6.22
C ALA A 37 -6.55 -4.28 -6.78
N ASP A 38 -5.46 -3.89 -7.44
CA ASP A 38 -4.51 -4.85 -8.00
C ASP A 38 -3.82 -5.64 -6.86
N LYS A 39 -3.91 -6.96 -6.92
CA LYS A 39 -3.34 -7.86 -5.91
C LYS A 39 -1.85 -7.63 -5.67
N THR A 40 -1.07 -7.30 -6.71
CA THR A 40 0.37 -7.04 -6.57
C THR A 40 0.61 -5.77 -5.75
N VAL A 41 -0.20 -4.73 -5.97
CA VAL A 41 -0.15 -3.48 -5.22
C VAL A 41 -0.55 -3.73 -3.76
N MET A 42 -1.69 -4.40 -3.54
CA MET A 42 -2.19 -4.70 -2.19
C MET A 42 -1.19 -5.52 -1.37
N ASN A 43 -0.61 -6.57 -1.95
CA ASN A 43 0.36 -7.41 -1.24
C ASN A 43 1.64 -6.65 -0.89
N LYS A 44 2.08 -5.71 -1.74
CA LYS A 44 3.23 -4.84 -1.44
C LYS A 44 2.95 -3.87 -0.29
N LEU A 45 1.76 -3.26 -0.28
CA LEU A 45 1.34 -2.37 0.81
C LEU A 45 1.30 -3.13 2.14
N ILE A 46 0.68 -4.32 2.16
CA ILE A 46 0.58 -5.18 3.35
C ILE A 46 1.97 -5.63 3.83
N PHE A 47 2.85 -6.05 2.91
CA PHE A 47 4.20 -6.48 3.28
C PHE A 47 5.03 -5.34 3.90
N GLY A 48 4.87 -4.12 3.40
CA GLY A 48 5.59 -2.96 3.94
C GLY A 48 5.07 -2.51 5.31
N LEU A 49 3.81 -2.82 5.67
CA LEU A 49 3.11 -2.29 6.84
C LEU A 49 3.90 -2.46 8.16
N LYS A 50 4.61 -3.60 8.32
CA LYS A 50 5.44 -3.89 9.50
C LYS A 50 6.65 -2.97 9.65
N LYS A 51 7.18 -2.44 8.55
CA LYS A 51 8.44 -1.67 8.51
C LYS A 51 8.21 -0.16 8.50
N MET A 52 6.97 0.28 8.37
CA MET A 52 6.60 1.70 8.30
C MET A 52 6.30 2.28 9.68
N TYR A 53 6.53 3.58 9.83
CA TYR A 53 6.27 4.35 11.04
C TYR A 53 5.66 5.72 10.70
N GLY A 54 5.01 6.35 11.68
CA GLY A 54 4.43 7.68 11.54
C GLY A 54 3.40 7.78 10.41
N ASP A 55 3.39 8.91 9.71
CA ASP A 55 2.37 9.28 8.72
C ASP A 55 2.31 8.29 7.55
N ILE A 56 3.46 7.76 7.09
CA ILE A 56 3.50 6.79 5.98
C ILE A 56 2.71 5.52 6.31
N LYS A 57 2.71 5.10 7.58
CA LYS A 57 1.91 3.94 8.02
C LYS A 57 0.42 4.24 7.94
N ILE A 58 0.01 5.48 8.25
CA ILE A 58 -1.38 5.93 8.12
C ILE A 58 -1.78 5.97 6.64
N GLU A 59 -0.95 6.57 5.78
CA GLU A 59 -1.18 6.60 4.33
C GLU A 59 -1.35 5.19 3.73
N CYS A 60 -0.56 4.22 4.22
CA CYS A 60 -0.66 2.82 3.80
C CYS A 60 -1.99 2.20 4.22
N LEU A 61 -2.45 2.44 5.45
CA LEU A 61 -3.73 1.96 5.94
C LEU A 61 -4.91 2.59 5.19
N GLU A 62 -4.86 3.89 4.90
CA GLU A 62 -5.87 4.58 4.08
C GLU A 62 -5.88 4.05 2.64
N SER A 63 -4.71 3.73 2.08
CA SER A 63 -4.62 3.10 0.76
C SER A 63 -5.21 1.68 0.75
N LEU A 64 -5.04 0.93 1.84
CA LEU A 64 -5.59 -0.42 1.97
C LEU A 64 -7.11 -0.41 2.16
N ILE A 65 -7.64 0.47 3.02
CA ILE A 65 -9.07 0.50 3.35
C ILE A 65 -9.93 0.81 2.13
N ALA A 66 -9.43 1.66 1.23
CA ALA A 66 -10.12 2.00 -0.01
C ALA A 66 -10.37 0.77 -0.90
N ASN A 67 -9.50 -0.23 -0.86
CA ASN A 67 -9.51 -1.37 -1.78
C ASN A 67 -9.83 -2.71 -1.11
N ILE A 68 -10.12 -2.71 0.20
CA ILE A 68 -10.20 -3.93 0.99
C ILE A 68 -11.39 -4.82 0.62
N THR A 69 -12.46 -4.23 0.08
CA THR A 69 -13.68 -4.94 -0.33
C THR A 69 -13.48 -5.80 -1.57
N GLU A 70 -12.57 -5.39 -2.46
CA GLU A 70 -12.24 -6.09 -3.70
C GLU A 70 -11.11 -7.13 -3.49
N PHE A 71 -10.59 -7.23 -2.27
CA PHE A 71 -9.44 -8.05 -1.94
C PHE A 71 -9.85 -9.26 -1.08
N ASP A 72 -10.24 -10.35 -1.74
CA ASP A 72 -10.79 -11.56 -1.09
C ASP A 72 -9.92 -12.13 0.05
N SER A 73 -8.59 -12.06 -0.07
CA SER A 73 -7.64 -12.55 0.93
C SER A 73 -7.20 -11.50 1.97
N ALA A 74 -7.83 -10.32 1.99
CA ALA A 74 -7.44 -9.18 2.83
C ALA A 74 -7.23 -9.56 4.29
N TYR A 75 -8.21 -10.22 4.90
CA TYR A 75 -8.15 -10.56 6.32
C TYR A 75 -6.95 -11.48 6.63
N LEU A 76 -6.74 -12.52 5.82
CA LEU A 76 -5.65 -13.47 6.04
C LEU A 76 -4.28 -12.81 5.87
N GLU A 77 -4.13 -11.94 4.85
CA GLU A 77 -2.87 -11.25 4.58
C GLU A 77 -2.56 -10.19 5.64
N LEU A 78 -3.56 -9.42 6.08
CA LEU A 78 -3.41 -8.44 7.17
C LEU A 78 -3.12 -9.12 8.51
N ARG A 79 -3.75 -10.27 8.78
CA ARG A 79 -3.46 -11.05 9.99
C ARG A 79 -2.02 -11.57 9.98
N ALA A 80 -1.54 -12.10 8.85
CA ALA A 80 -0.13 -12.51 8.70
C ALA A 80 0.83 -11.31 8.83
N ALA A 81 0.38 -10.13 8.41
CA ALA A 81 1.10 -8.87 8.57
C ALA A 81 1.08 -8.29 10.00
N GLY A 82 0.43 -8.94 10.98
CA GLY A 82 0.42 -8.48 12.37
C GLY A 82 -0.42 -7.22 12.58
N ILE A 83 -1.51 -7.06 11.82
CA ILE A 83 -2.38 -5.87 11.89
C ILE A 83 -2.88 -5.58 13.31
N LEU A 84 -3.12 -6.60 14.13
CA LEU A 84 -3.59 -6.42 15.51
C LEU A 84 -2.55 -5.68 16.37
N ASP A 85 -1.28 -6.03 16.25
CA ASP A 85 -0.20 -5.37 16.98
C ASP A 85 -0.06 -3.90 16.55
N ILE A 86 -0.34 -3.62 15.28
CA ILE A 86 -0.33 -2.26 14.72
C ILE A 86 -1.50 -1.44 15.26
N LEU A 87 -2.70 -2.03 15.39
CA LEU A 87 -3.90 -1.36 15.88
C LEU A 87 -3.89 -1.12 17.40
N ILE A 88 -3.14 -1.91 18.15
CA ILE A 88 -2.98 -1.73 19.61
C ILE A 88 -2.01 -0.59 19.94
N HIS A 89 -1.19 -0.18 18.97
CA HIS A 89 -0.24 0.91 19.13
C HIS A 89 -0.96 2.26 19.23
N LYS A 90 -0.74 2.98 20.34
CA LYS A 90 -1.17 4.38 20.52
C LYS A 90 -0.20 5.34 19.86
#